data_AF-B4FKV3-F1
#
_entry.id   AF-B4FKV3-F1
#
_cell.length_a   1.000
_cell.length_b   1.000
_cell.length_c   1.000
_cell.angle_alpha   90.00
_cell.angle_beta   90.00
_cell.angle_gamma   90.00
#
_symmetry.space_group_name_H-M   'P 1'
#
loop_
_entity.id
_entity.type
_entity.pdbx_description
1 polymer ?
#
loop_
_entity_poly.entity_id
_entity_poly.type
_entity_poly.pdbx_seq_one_letter_code
_entity_poly.pdbx_strand_id
1 'polypeptide(L)'
;MGKAKSKGPKFAAVKKIITKKTINKYKEDVLNHKKKDVDKEKLGRNVPQVSSALFFSYNTALGPPYRVIVDTNFINFSIQNKLDLEKGMMDCLYAKCKHLTLLSCIPIIFLVN
;
A
#
# COMPACT_ATOMS: atom_id res chain seq x y z
N MET A 1 40.33 32.09 -35.97
CA MET A 1 38.90 32.41 -36.21
C MET A 1 38.04 31.84 -35.09
N GLY A 2 37.78 32.59 -34.02
CA GLY A 2 36.85 32.18 -32.95
C GLY A 2 35.53 32.93 -33.09
N LYS A 3 34.43 32.22 -33.40
CA LYS A 3 33.10 32.81 -33.55
C LYS A 3 32.64 33.43 -32.22
N ALA A 4 32.25 34.70 -32.23
CA ALA A 4 31.66 35.38 -31.07
C ALA A 4 30.39 34.65 -30.61
N LYS A 5 30.25 34.42 -29.29
CA LYS A 5 29.07 33.80 -28.70
C LYS A 5 27.86 34.71 -28.96
N SER A 6 26.94 34.30 -29.84
CA SER A 6 25.84 35.12 -30.37
C SER A 6 24.67 35.39 -29.41
N LYS A 7 24.88 35.33 -28.09
CA LYS A 7 23.81 35.58 -27.12
C LYS A 7 24.31 36.50 -26.02
N GLY A 8 24.13 37.80 -26.25
CA GLY A 8 24.30 38.84 -25.23
C GLY A 8 23.28 38.69 -24.08
N PRO A 9 23.47 39.42 -22.98
CA PRO A 9 22.54 39.42 -21.85
C PRO A 9 21.14 39.84 -22.31
N LYS A 10 20.12 39.08 -21.89
CA LYS A 10 18.72 39.39 -22.21
C LYS A 10 18.29 40.61 -21.37
N PHE A 11 18.05 41.73 -22.03
CA PHE A 11 17.49 42.92 -21.40
C PHE A 11 16.06 42.65 -20.90
N ALA A 12 15.69 43.23 -19.75
CA ALA A 12 14.40 43.03 -19.08
C ALA A 12 14.06 41.56 -18.72
N ALA A 13 15.04 40.78 -18.27
CA ALA A 13 14.78 39.46 -17.71
C ALA A 13 14.04 39.58 -16.35
N VAL A 14 12.76 39.22 -16.34
CA VAL A 14 11.92 39.20 -15.13
C VAL A 14 11.85 37.79 -14.56
N LYS A 15 11.77 37.66 -13.22
CA LYS A 15 11.48 36.38 -12.56
C LYS A 15 10.17 35.79 -13.10
N LYS A 16 10.12 34.48 -13.34
CA LYS A 16 8.90 33.82 -13.81
C LYS A 16 7.83 33.88 -12.72
N ILE A 17 6.77 34.65 -12.95
CA ILE A 17 5.61 34.76 -12.06
C ILE A 17 4.55 33.77 -12.55
N ILE A 18 3.86 33.13 -11.61
CA ILE A 18 2.76 32.21 -11.90
C ILE A 18 1.69 32.97 -12.69
N THR A 19 1.39 32.49 -13.90
CA THR A 19 0.45 33.14 -14.81
C THR A 19 -0.97 32.63 -14.57
N LYS A 20 -2.00 33.43 -14.83
CA LYS A 20 -3.41 32.99 -14.72
C LYS A 20 -3.71 31.70 -15.50
N LYS A 21 -3.03 31.50 -16.64
CA LYS A 21 -3.11 30.27 -17.46
C LYS A 21 -2.61 29.02 -16.73
N THR A 22 -1.53 29.11 -15.95
CA THR A 22 -1.01 27.95 -15.20
C THR A 22 -1.90 27.61 -14.00
N ILE A 23 -2.53 28.61 -13.38
CA ILE A 23 -3.50 28.42 -12.29
C ILE A 23 -4.76 27.73 -12.82
N ASN A 24 -5.26 28.15 -14.00
CA ASN A 24 -6.44 27.55 -14.61
C ASN A 24 -6.17 26.10 -15.03
N LYS A 25 -5.00 25.78 -15.59
CA LYS A 25 -4.62 24.39 -15.91
C LYS A 25 -4.58 23.50 -14.67
N TYR A 26 -3.98 23.97 -13.58
CA TYR A 26 -3.95 23.21 -12.32
C TYR A 26 -5.36 22.99 -11.77
N LYS A 27 -6.23 24.00 -11.84
CA LYS A 27 -7.64 23.86 -11.47
C LYS A 27 -8.36 22.84 -12.35
N GLU A 28 -8.14 22.87 -13.67
CA GLU A 28 -8.74 21.90 -14.59
C GLU A 28 -8.25 20.47 -14.34
N ASP A 29 -6.97 20.26 -14.04
CA ASP A 29 -6.43 18.92 -13.81
C ASP A 29 -6.80 18.35 -12.42
N VAL A 30 -6.96 19.19 -11.40
CA VAL A 30 -7.37 18.77 -10.06
C VAL A 30 -8.90 18.65 -9.93
N LEU A 31 -9.67 19.51 -10.60
CA LEU A 31 -11.14 19.57 -10.44
C LEU A 31 -11.93 18.84 -11.54
N ASN A 32 -11.33 18.49 -12.70
CA ASN A 32 -12.03 17.65 -13.69
C ASN A 32 -12.16 16.22 -13.20
N HIS A 33 -13.25 15.95 -12.50
CA HIS A 33 -13.76 14.60 -12.26
C HIS A 33 -14.01 13.84 -13.57
N LYS A 34 -14.31 14.56 -14.67
CA LYS A 34 -14.63 13.99 -15.99
C LYS A 34 -13.50 13.16 -16.62
N LYS A 35 -12.22 13.45 -16.34
CA LYS A 35 -11.11 12.60 -16.84
C LYS A 35 -11.07 11.24 -16.12
N LYS A 36 -11.36 11.22 -14.82
CA LYS A 36 -11.40 9.99 -14.03
C LYS A 36 -12.51 9.04 -14.47
N ASP A 37 -13.63 9.57 -14.97
CA ASP A 37 -14.75 8.75 -15.46
C ASP A 37 -14.45 8.08 -16.81
N VAL A 38 -13.78 8.78 -17.74
CA VAL A 38 -13.40 8.21 -19.05
C VAL A 38 -12.35 7.10 -18.91
N ASP A 39 -11.44 7.22 -17.95
CA ASP A 39 -10.46 6.17 -17.66
C ASP A 39 -11.11 4.97 -16.93
N LYS A 40 -12.11 5.22 -16.07
CA LYS A 40 -12.90 4.16 -15.41
C LYS A 40 -13.77 3.37 -16.39
N GLU A 41 -14.28 3.99 -17.45
CA GLU A 41 -15.04 3.29 -18.50
C GLU A 41 -14.16 2.40 -19.39
N LYS A 42 -12.87 2.73 -19.53
CA LYS A 42 -11.88 1.89 -20.24
C LYS A 42 -11.24 0.81 -19.37
N LEU A 43 -11.26 0.99 -18.05
CA LEU A 43 -10.86 -0.03 -17.09
C LEU A 43 -11.96 -1.10 -17.05
N GLY A 44 -11.69 -2.24 -17.67
CA GLY A 44 -12.60 -3.39 -17.66
C GLY A 44 -13.15 -3.68 -16.26
N ARG A 45 -14.41 -4.12 -16.21
CA ARG A 45 -15.16 -4.36 -14.97
C ARG A 45 -14.36 -5.29 -14.04
N ASN A 46 -13.68 -4.73 -13.04
CA ASN A 46 -12.93 -5.49 -12.04
C ASN A 46 -13.94 -6.05 -11.03
N VAL A 47 -14.59 -7.14 -11.41
CA VAL A 47 -15.44 -7.90 -10.49
C VAL A 47 -14.51 -8.80 -9.69
N PRO A 48 -14.44 -8.66 -8.35
CA PRO A 48 -13.63 -9.54 -7.53
C PRO A 48 -14.16 -10.98 -7.69
N GLN A 49 -13.33 -11.85 -8.24
CA GLN A 49 -13.61 -13.28 -8.29
C GLN A 49 -13.48 -13.86 -6.88
N VAL A 50 -14.50 -14.60 -6.45
CA VAL A 50 -14.48 -15.31 -5.17
C VAL A 50 -13.53 -16.50 -5.31
N SER A 51 -12.70 -16.72 -4.29
CA SER A 51 -11.77 -17.86 -4.28
C SER A 51 -12.53 -19.19 -4.39
N SER A 52 -12.06 -20.10 -5.25
CA SER A 52 -12.61 -21.45 -5.39
C SER A 52 -12.51 -22.30 -4.12
N ALA A 53 -11.72 -21.86 -3.12
CA ALA A 53 -11.59 -22.51 -1.82
C ALA A 53 -12.75 -22.18 -0.85
N LEU A 54 -13.61 -21.21 -1.18
CA LEU A 54 -14.76 -20.82 -0.36
C LEU A 54 -16.02 -21.54 -0.83
N PHE A 55 -16.50 -22.50 -0.03
CA PHE A 55 -17.85 -23.04 -0.16
C PHE A 55 -18.81 -22.15 0.66
N PHE A 56 -19.50 -21.24 -0.02
CA PHE A 56 -20.22 -20.13 0.61
C PHE A 56 -19.30 -19.28 1.50
N SER A 57 -19.34 -19.48 2.81
CA SER A 57 -18.47 -18.82 3.80
C SER A 57 -17.48 -19.78 4.46
N TYR A 58 -17.55 -21.08 4.15
CA TYR A 58 -16.64 -22.08 4.68
C TYR A 58 -15.39 -22.20 3.81
N ASN A 59 -14.22 -22.03 4.43
CA ASN A 59 -12.95 -22.15 3.74
C ASN A 59 -12.42 -23.58 3.87
N THR A 60 -12.47 -24.35 2.78
CA THR A 60 -12.00 -25.74 2.73
C THR A 60 -10.47 -25.85 2.77
N ALA A 61 -9.74 -24.75 2.52
CA ALA A 61 -8.28 -24.73 2.56
C ALA A 61 -7.69 -24.63 3.99
N LEU A 62 -8.53 -24.44 5.01
CA LEU A 62 -8.10 -24.41 6.40
C LEU A 62 -8.00 -25.84 6.95
N GLY A 63 -6.87 -26.49 6.66
CA GLY A 63 -6.50 -27.80 7.22
C GLY A 63 -5.22 -27.74 8.06
N PRO A 64 -4.97 -28.73 8.93
CA PRO A 64 -3.69 -28.87 9.60
C PRO A 64 -2.55 -29.11 8.59
N PRO A 65 -1.36 -28.48 8.75
CA PRO A 65 -0.98 -27.53 9.80
C PRO A 65 -1.54 -26.12 9.56
N TYR A 66 -2.21 -25.57 10.57
CA TYR A 66 -2.79 -24.23 10.49
C TYR A 66 -1.70 -23.17 10.40
N ARG A 67 -1.87 -22.23 9.47
CA ARG A 67 -1.01 -21.06 9.33
C ARG A 67 -1.74 -19.87 9.91
N VAL A 68 -1.24 -19.39 11.04
CA VAL A 68 -1.86 -18.28 11.75
C VAL A 68 -0.94 -17.06 11.64
N ILE A 69 -1.54 -15.95 11.24
CA ILE A 69 -0.88 -14.65 11.15
C ILE A 69 -1.04 -13.98 12.51
N VAL A 70 0.07 -13.50 13.06
CA VAL A 70 0.10 -12.89 14.40
C VAL A 70 0.56 -11.44 14.28
N ASP A 71 -0.24 -10.54 14.86
CA ASP A 71 0.05 -9.10 14.91
C ASP A 71 0.88 -8.71 16.15
N THR A 72 1.52 -7.55 16.10
CA THR A 72 2.31 -6.98 17.20
C THR A 72 1.48 -6.76 18.48
N ASN A 73 0.21 -6.40 18.35
CA ASN A 73 -0.69 -6.24 19.50
C ASN A 73 -0.95 -7.57 20.21
N PHE A 74 -1.08 -8.67 19.46
CA PHE A 74 -1.28 -10.00 20.04
C PHE A 74 -0.02 -10.49 20.75
N ILE A 75 1.15 -10.17 20.21
CA ILE A 75 2.45 -10.44 20.86
C ILE A 75 2.54 -9.68 22.19
N ASN A 76 2.21 -8.39 22.19
CA ASN A 76 2.23 -7.56 23.41
C ASN A 76 1.27 -8.10 24.48
N PHE A 77 0.07 -8.51 24.09
CA PHE A 77 -0.90 -9.11 25.00
C PHE A 77 -0.44 -10.47 25.54
N SER A 78 0.19 -11.28 24.70
CA SER A 78 0.72 -12.60 25.10
C SER A 78 1.87 -12.45 26.10
N ILE A 79 2.73 -11.46 25.92
CA ILE A 79 3.84 -11.15 26.85
C ILE A 79 3.30 -10.69 28.21
N GLN A 80 2.30 -9.81 28.22
CA GLN A 80 1.69 -9.31 29.47
C GLN A 80 1.05 -10.43 30.29
N ASN A 81 0.35 -11.36 29.62
CA ASN A 81 -0.33 -12.47 30.27
C ASN A 81 0.56 -13.71 30.46
N LYS A 82 1.86 -13.64 30.08
CA LYS A 82 2.81 -14.76 30.13
C LYS A 82 2.30 -16.01 29.40
N LEU A 83 1.61 -15.81 28.29
CA LEU A 83 1.13 -16.90 27.44
C LEU A 83 2.21 -17.28 26.43
N ASP A 84 2.52 -18.57 26.38
CA ASP A 84 3.37 -19.15 25.35
C ASP A 84 2.55 -19.28 24.05
N LEU A 85 2.90 -18.48 23.04
CA LEU A 85 2.18 -18.38 21.77
C LEU A 85 2.03 -19.74 21.07
N GLU A 86 3.09 -20.55 21.05
CA GLU A 86 3.06 -21.82 20.31
C GLU A 86 2.15 -22.83 21.01
N LYS A 87 2.29 -22.98 22.33
CA LYS A 87 1.47 -23.91 23.12
C LYS A 87 0.02 -23.47 23.18
N GLY A 88 -0.24 -22.19 23.45
CA GLY A 88 -1.60 -21.65 23.50
C GLY A 88 -2.36 -21.87 22.19
N MET A 89 -1.69 -21.73 21.04
CA MET A 89 -2.33 -21.96 19.74
C MET A 89 -2.57 -23.44 19.46
N MET A 90 -1.67 -24.33 19.89
CA MET A 90 -1.89 -25.78 19.81
C MET A 90 -3.05 -26.23 20.71
N ASP A 91 -3.17 -25.68 21.91
CA ASP A 91 -4.23 -26.03 22.87
C ASP A 91 -5.61 -25.48 22.42
N CYS A 92 -5.65 -24.32 21.74
CA CYS A 92 -6.91 -23.78 21.21
C CYS A 92 -7.42 -24.52 19.97
N LEU A 93 -6.53 -24.93 19.06
CA LEU A 93 -6.91 -25.52 17.77
C LEU A 93 -6.77 -27.05 17.73
N TYR A 94 -6.22 -27.66 18.79
CA TYR A 94 -5.91 -29.10 18.90
C TYR A 94 -5.13 -29.67 17.69
N ALA A 95 -4.33 -28.83 17.06
CA ALA A 95 -3.62 -29.16 15.83
C ALA A 95 -2.28 -28.43 15.75
N LYS A 96 -1.35 -28.97 14.95
CA LYS A 96 -0.03 -28.36 14.76
C LYS A 96 -0.18 -27.00 14.08
N CYS A 97 0.16 -25.94 14.80
CA CYS A 97 0.11 -24.57 14.32
C CYS A 97 1.51 -24.11 13.89
N LYS A 98 1.60 -23.54 12.69
CA LYS A 98 2.79 -22.82 12.21
C LYS A 98 2.47 -21.33 12.28
N HIS A 99 3.07 -20.63 13.22
CA HIS A 99 2.96 -19.18 13.30
C HIS A 99 3.80 -18.55 12.17
N LEU A 100 3.17 -17.71 11.34
CA LEU A 100 3.88 -16.86 10.40
C LEU A 100 3.93 -15.48 11.05
N THR A 101 4.98 -15.21 11.81
CA THR A 101 5.29 -13.82 12.20
C THR A 101 5.49 -13.04 10.91
N LEU A 102 4.87 -11.85 10.80
CA LEU A 102 4.92 -11.02 9.60
C LEU A 102 6.37 -10.57 9.31
N LEU A 103 7.10 -11.43 8.60
CA LEU A 103 8.54 -11.36 8.34
C LEU A 103 8.96 -10.29 7.32
N SER A 104 8.07 -9.44 6.83
CA SER A 104 8.46 -8.36 5.90
C SER A 104 8.30 -6.93 6.41
N CYS A 105 7.57 -6.66 7.50
CA CYS A 105 7.30 -5.28 7.94
C CYS A 105 7.69 -4.98 9.40
N ILE A 106 7.76 -5.99 10.27
CA ILE A 106 8.05 -5.78 11.70
C ILE A 106 9.50 -5.29 11.94
N PRO A 107 10.57 -5.84 11.30
CA PRO A 107 11.89 -5.28 11.47
C PRO A 107 12.06 -3.90 10.81
N ILE A 108 11.25 -3.56 9.80
CA ILE A 108 11.33 -2.24 9.13
C ILE A 108 10.79 -1.13 10.03
N ILE A 109 9.75 -1.39 10.82
CA ILE A 109 9.18 -0.39 11.74
C ILE A 109 10.09 -0.17 12.96
N PHE A 110 10.81 -1.19 13.42
CA PHE A 110 11.75 -1.06 14.54
C PHE A 110 13.11 -0.46 14.17
N LEU A 111 13.47 -0.43 12.88
CA LEU A 111 14.73 0.15 12.39
C LEU A 111 14.60 1.60 11.90
N VAL A 112 13.39 2.16 11.89
CA VAL A 112 13.07 3.52 11.41
C VAL A 112 12.71 4.48 12.55
N ASN A 113 12.89 4.07 13.81
CA ASN A 113 12.76 4.96 14.97
C ASN A 113 14.10 5.08 15.71
#